data_AF-A0A382IPY3-F1
#
_entry.id   AF-A0A382IPY3-F1
#
_cell.length_a   1.000
_cell.length_b   1.000
_cell.length_c   1.000
_cell.angle_alpha   90.00
_cell.angle_beta   90.00
_cell.angle_gamma   90.00
#
_symmetry.space_group_name_H-M   'P 1'
#
loop_
_entity.id
_entity.type
_entity.pdbx_description
1 polymer ?
#
loop_
_entity_poly.entity_id
_entity_poly.type
_entity_poly.pdbx_seq_one_letter_code
_entity_poly.pdbx_strand_id
1 'polypeptide(L)' 'MYDFHTHTFLSDGVLSPIELIRRAIAIGYKTMAITDHVGPGNLEFVL' A
#
# COMPACT_ATOMS: atom_id res chain seq x y z
N MET A 1 6.90 -14.77 2.14
CA MET A 1 7.01 -14.04 0.85
C MET A 1 7.33 -12.58 1.14
N TYR A 2 7.97 -11.88 0.20
CA TYR A 2 8.33 -10.46 0.31
C TYR A 2 7.81 -9.73 -0.94
N ASP A 3 7.20 -8.56 -0.75
CA ASP A 3 6.70 -7.73 -1.85
C ASP A 3 6.90 -6.26 -1.52
N PHE A 4 7.64 -5.55 -2.37
CA PHE A 4 8.05 -4.17 -2.12
C PHE A 4 7.40 -3.17 -3.07
N HIS A 5 6.33 -3.57 -3.78
CA HIS A 5 5.65 -2.70 -4.74
C HIS A 5 4.14 -2.93 -4.70
N THR A 6 3.46 -2.25 -3.78
CA THR A 6 2.01 -2.36 -3.60
C THR A 6 1.38 -0.99 -3.39
N HIS A 7 0.18 -0.77 -3.95
CA HIS A 7 -0.51 0.52 -3.87
C HIS A 7 -1.83 0.37 -3.09
N THR A 8 -2.27 1.46 -2.48
CA THR A 8 -3.52 1.58 -1.74
C THR A 8 -4.50 2.49 -2.47
N PHE A 9 -5.73 2.62 -2.00
CA PHE A 9 -6.65 3.59 -2.59
C PHE A 9 -6.20 5.05 -2.42
N LEU A 10 -5.13 5.32 -1.66
CA LEU A 10 -4.55 6.66 -1.55
C LEU A 10 -3.90 7.11 -2.87
N SER A 11 -3.66 6.18 -3.80
CA SER A 11 -3.33 6.46 -5.20
C SER A 11 -4.24 5.72 -6.19
N ASP A 12 -3.84 4.56 -6.69
CA ASP A 12 -4.57 3.76 -7.68
C ASP A 12 -4.81 2.30 -7.27
N GLY A 13 -4.47 1.94 -6.03
CA GLY A 13 -4.85 0.68 -5.42
C GLY A 13 -6.33 0.65 -5.00
N VAL A 14 -6.78 -0.50 -4.49
CA VAL A 14 -8.19 -0.71 -4.12
C VAL A 14 -8.39 -0.76 -2.60
N LEU A 15 -7.42 -1.29 -1.87
CA LEU A 15 -7.53 -1.51 -0.43
C LEU A 15 -6.95 -0.32 0.34
N SER A 16 -7.50 -0.04 1.52
CA SER A 16 -6.82 0.82 2.49
C SER A 16 -5.46 0.23 2.88
N PRO A 17 -4.53 1.04 3.44
CA PRO A 17 -3.28 0.52 3.99
C PRO A 17 -3.50 -0.64 4.96
N ILE A 18 -4.50 -0.55 5.85
CA ILE A 18 -4.77 -1.59 6.85
C ILE A 18 -5.33 -2.87 6.22
N GLU A 19 -6.23 -2.78 5.25
CA GLU A 19 -6.78 -3.96 4.57
C GLU A 19 -5.70 -4.69 3.76
N LEU A 20 -4.85 -3.92 3.06
CA LEU A 20 -3.75 -4.46 2.27
C LEU A 20 -2.73 -5.20 3.16
N ILE A 21 -2.33 -4.60 4.28
CA ILE A 21 -1.41 -5.20 5.26
C ILE A 21 -2.04 -6.46 5.87
N ARG A 22 -3.31 -6.40 6.30
CA ARG A 22 -4.01 -7.57 6.88
C ARG A 22 -4.09 -8.72 5.89
N ARG A 23 -4.37 -8.43 4.61
CA ARG A 23 -4.38 -9.44 3.55
C ARG A 23 -2.99 -10.06 3.38
N ALA A 24 -1.93 -9.26 3.34
CA ALA A 24 -0.55 -9.73 3.23
C ALA A 24 -0.15 -10.66 4.39
N ILE A 25 -0.53 -10.32 5.62
CA ILE A 25 -0.32 -11.18 6.81
C ILE A 25 -1.05 -12.51 6.63
N ALA A 26 -2.33 -12.49 6.23
CA ALA A 26 -3.14 -13.70 6.07
C ALA A 26 -2.58 -14.67 5.02
N ILE A 27 -1.89 -14.18 3.99
CA ILE A 27 -1.26 -14.99 2.94
C ILE A 27 0.23 -15.31 3.21
N GLY A 28 0.75 -14.98 4.40
CA GLY A 28 2.09 -15.38 4.85
C GLY A 28 3.25 -14.50 4.37
N TYR A 29 3.00 -13.21 4.13
CA TYR A 29 4.07 -12.26 3.84
C TYR A 29 4.83 -11.97 5.14
N LYS A 30 6.16 -11.95 5.07
CA LYS A 30 7.03 -11.61 6.21
C LYS A 30 7.38 -10.13 6.23
N THR A 31 7.42 -9.51 5.06
CA THR A 31 7.71 -8.08 4.91
C THR A 31 7.01 -7.60 3.65
N MET A 32 6.51 -6.37 3.68
CA MET A 32 6.00 -5.71 2.50
C MET A 32 6.28 -4.20 2.53
N ALA A 33 6.16 -3.53 1.38
CA ALA A 33 6.16 -2.07 1.29
C ALA A 33 4.93 -1.55 0.56
N ILE A 34 4.44 -0.39 1.01
CA ILE A 34 3.42 0.41 0.32
C ILE A 34 4.16 1.51 -0.44
N THR A 35 3.87 1.66 -1.72
CA THR A 35 4.57 2.55 -2.66
C THR A 35 3.56 3.30 -3.55
N ASP A 36 2.60 3.97 -2.93
CA ASP A 36 1.58 4.76 -3.63
C ASP A 36 2.19 5.78 -4.62
N HIS A 37 1.47 6.05 -5.71
CA HIS A 37 1.87 7.11 -6.65
C HIS A 37 1.66 8.49 -6.03
N VAL A 38 2.76 9.23 -5.83
CA VAL A 38 2.73 10.57 -5.22
C VAL A 38 3.37 11.62 -6.12
N GLY A 39 2.72 12.78 -6.21
CA GLY A 39 3.23 14.01 -6.80
C GLY A 39 2.70 15.24 -6.07
N PRO A 40 3.01 16.47 -6.53
CA PRO A 40 2.61 17.69 -5.85
C PRO A 40 1.09 17.84 -5.61
N GLY A 41 0.27 17.24 -6.49
CA GLY A 41 -1.19 17.34 -6.43
C GLY A 41 -1.88 16.43 -5.39
N ASN A 42 -1.19 15.42 -4.85
CA ASN A 42 -1.76 14.49 -3.87
C ASN A 42 -0.86 14.24 -2.65
N LEU A 43 0.27 14.95 -2.52
CA LEU A 43 1.20 14.77 -1.42
C LEU A 43 0.52 14.92 -0.04
N GLU A 44 -0.28 15.98 0.17
CA GLU A 44 -0.97 16.20 1.45
C GLU A 44 -2.07 15.17 1.74
N PHE A 45 -2.62 14.54 0.71
CA PHE A 45 -3.64 13.50 0.89
C PHE A 45 -3.04 12.15 1.26
N VAL A 46 -1.82 11.87 0.79
CA VAL A 46 -1.12 10.60 1.02
C VAL A 46 -0.30 10.64 2.33
N LEU A 47 0.13 11.81 2.79
CA LEU A 47 0.82 12.03 4.07
C LEU A 47 -0.14 11.95 5.27
#